data_AF-A0A4R0JZN8-F1
#
_entry.id   AF-A0A4R0JZN8-F1
#
_cell.length_a   1.000
_cell.length_b   1.000
_cell.length_c   1.000
_cell.angle_alpha   90.00
_cell.angle_beta   90.00
_cell.angle_gamma   90.00
#
_symmetry.space_group_name_H-M   'P 1'
#
loop_
_entity.id
_entity.type
_entity.pdbx_description
1 polymer ?
#
loop_
_entity_poly.entity_id
_entity_poly.type
_entity_poly.pdbx_seq_one_letter_code
_entity_poly.pdbx_strand_id
1 'polypeptide(L)'
;MFNAVSQEPAGEIYRQSQEWRRRDMGTLVAELRKKTPLRSGLTQRRAADLLDFLMGPESYGALVLDAGWTQRQGVTWTAETLGSQLFG
;
A
#
# COMPACT_ATOMS: atom_id res chain seq x y z
N MET A 1 -17.46 -4.93 -6.36
CA MET A 1 -17.86 -3.59 -6.86
C MET A 1 -16.72 -2.84 -7.57
N PHE A 2 -15.44 -3.19 -7.39
CA PHE A 2 -14.30 -2.47 -8.01
C PHE A 2 -14.07 -2.72 -9.52
N ASN A 3 -14.54 -3.84 -10.09
CA ASN A 3 -14.35 -4.14 -11.53
C ASN A 3 -15.15 -3.21 -12.48
N ALA A 4 -16.15 -2.48 -11.98
CA ALA A 4 -17.01 -1.64 -12.82
C ALA A 4 -16.39 -0.26 -13.12
N VAL A 5 -15.53 0.28 -12.23
CA VAL A 5 -14.95 1.63 -12.38
C VAL A 5 -13.89 1.68 -13.48
N SER A 6 -13.22 0.55 -13.75
CA SER A 6 -12.15 0.45 -14.76
C SER A 6 -12.62 0.62 -16.21
N GLN A 7 -13.94 0.57 -16.46
CA GLN A 7 -14.54 0.50 -17.81
C GLN A 7 -15.25 1.79 -18.26
N GLU A 8 -15.28 2.84 -17.42
CA GLU A 8 -15.88 4.14 -17.74
C GLU A 8 -14.82 5.26 -17.87
N PRO A 9 -15.14 6.48 -18.32
CA PRO A 9 -14.20 7.63 -18.34
C PRO A 9 -13.54 7.91 -16.97
N ALA A 10 -14.19 7.52 -15.86
CA ALA A 10 -13.63 7.52 -14.52
C ALA A 10 -12.47 6.51 -14.33
N GLY A 11 -12.38 5.49 -15.17
CA GLY A 11 -11.35 4.45 -15.18
C GLY A 11 -9.98 4.95 -15.60
N GLU A 12 -9.90 5.96 -16.48
CA GLU A 12 -8.62 6.61 -16.82
C GLU A 12 -8.09 7.39 -15.62
N ILE A 13 -8.95 8.18 -14.97
CA ILE A 13 -8.60 8.94 -13.76
C ILE A 13 -8.18 7.99 -12.64
N TYR A 14 -8.92 6.90 -12.45
CA TYR A 14 -8.59 5.87 -11.46
C TYR A 14 -7.25 5.21 -11.77
N ARG A 15 -7.00 4.80 -13.02
CA ARG A 15 -5.73 4.19 -13.42
C ARG A 15 -4.56 5.15 -13.24
N GLN A 16 -4.74 6.42 -13.62
CA GLN A 16 -3.73 7.46 -13.42
C GLN A 16 -3.45 7.69 -11.93
N SER A 17 -4.49 7.72 -11.09
CA SER A 17 -4.32 7.81 -9.63
C SER A 17 -3.56 6.61 -9.06
N GLN A 18 -3.83 5.40 -9.56
CA GLN A 18 -3.09 4.20 -9.16
C GLN A 18 -1.63 4.23 -9.61
N GLU A 19 -1.34 4.72 -10.83
CA GLU A 19 0.03 4.89 -11.30
C GLU A 19 0.81 5.91 -10.46
N TRP A 20 0.19 7.05 -10.13
CA TRP A 20 0.79 8.07 -9.26
C TRP A 20 1.07 7.50 -7.87
N ARG A 21 0.09 6.80 -7.27
CA ARG A 21 0.27 6.15 -5.97
C ARG A 21 1.46 5.19 -5.98
N ARG A 22 1.59 4.34 -7.00
CA ARG A 22 2.73 3.42 -7.13
C ARG A 22 4.07 4.15 -7.24
N ARG A 23 4.13 5.24 -8.00
CA ARG A 23 5.35 6.07 -8.09
C ARG A 23 5.70 6.68 -6.73
N ASP A 24 4.72 7.21 -6.02
CA ASP A 24 4.89 7.80 -4.71
C ASP A 24 5.35 6.77 -3.67
N MET A 25 4.83 5.54 -3.71
CA MET A 25 5.32 4.45 -2.87
C MET A 25 6.79 4.14 -3.15
N GLY A 26 7.23 4.19 -4.42
CA GLY A 26 8.63 4.04 -4.80
C GLY A 26 9.55 5.09 -4.15
N THR A 27 9.10 6.35 -4.12
CA THR A 27 9.77 7.47 -3.45
C THR A 27 9.79 7.26 -1.93
N LEU A 28 8.69 6.82 -1.34
CA LEU A 28 8.61 6.55 0.10
C LEU A 28 9.60 5.45 0.53
N VAL A 29 9.71 4.34 -0.20
CA VAL A 29 10.72 3.31 0.08
C VAL A 29 12.15 3.85 -0.10
N ALA A 30 12.37 4.76 -1.05
CA ALA A 30 13.67 5.39 -1.25
C ALA A 30 14.10 6.21 -0.03
N GLU A 31 13.17 6.91 0.63
CA GLU A 31 13.45 7.63 1.86
C GLU A 31 13.57 6.71 3.08
N LEU A 32 12.69 5.72 3.21
CA LEU A 32 12.71 4.80 4.35
C LEU A 32 14.01 3.99 4.44
N ARG A 33 14.57 3.55 3.30
CA ARG A 33 15.83 2.78 3.30
C ARG A 33 17.03 3.56 3.82
N LYS A 34 16.98 4.89 3.77
CA LYS A 34 18.05 5.75 4.29
C LYS A 34 18.12 5.68 5.82
N LYS A 35 17.00 5.31 6.47
CA LYS A 35 16.90 5.18 7.93
C LYS A 35 17.19 3.77 8.39
N THR A 36 16.63 2.78 7.70
CA THR A 36 16.80 1.36 8.03
C THR A 36 16.94 0.56 6.73
N PRO A 37 17.98 -0.28 6.56
CA PRO A 37 18.11 -1.12 5.38
C PRO A 37 16.88 -2.02 5.20
N LEU A 38 16.46 -2.22 3.94
CA LEU A 38 15.44 -3.22 3.66
C LEU A 38 15.94 -4.61 4.07
N ARG A 39 15.03 -5.49 4.48
CA ARG A 39 15.35 -6.88 4.81
C ARG A 39 16.06 -7.57 3.65
N SER A 40 16.91 -8.54 3.98
CA SER A 40 17.70 -9.28 2.98
C SER A 40 16.80 -9.87 1.89
N GLY A 41 17.23 -9.71 0.63
CA GLY A 41 16.51 -10.20 -0.55
C GLY A 41 15.31 -9.36 -0.99
N LEU A 42 14.93 -8.30 -0.26
CA LEU A 42 13.82 -7.43 -0.64
C LEU A 42 14.27 -6.29 -1.56
N THR A 43 13.71 -6.24 -2.76
CA THR A 43 13.99 -5.17 -3.72
C THR A 43 13.15 -3.92 -3.41
N GLN A 44 13.61 -2.74 -3.86
CA GLN A 44 12.85 -1.49 -3.77
C GLN A 44 11.45 -1.60 -4.36
N ARG A 45 11.37 -2.20 -5.56
CA ARG A 45 10.10 -2.35 -6.27
C ARG A 45 9.13 -3.21 -5.47
N ARG A 46 9.61 -4.35 -4.95
CA ARG A 46 8.78 -5.24 -4.15
C ARG A 46 8.34 -4.59 -2.84
N ALA A 47 9.20 -3.80 -2.20
CA ALA A 47 8.83 -3.01 -1.03
C ALA A 47 7.74 -1.97 -1.34
N ALA A 48 7.81 -1.32 -2.51
CA ALA A 48 6.80 -0.35 -2.93
C ALA A 48 5.45 -1.03 -3.22
N ASP A 49 5.47 -2.22 -3.84
CA ASP A 49 4.25 -3.02 -4.06
C ASP A 49 3.57 -3.39 -2.72
N LEU A 50 4.36 -3.70 -1.67
CA LEU A 50 3.82 -4.01 -0.34
C LEU A 50 3.18 -2.78 0.32
N LEU A 51 3.80 -1.61 0.21
CA LEU A 51 3.22 -0.35 0.69
C LEU A 51 1.92 -0.02 -0.04
N ASP A 52 1.92 -0.07 -1.37
CA ASP A 52 0.76 0.21 -2.23
C ASP A 52 -0.43 -0.68 -1.84
N PHE A 53 -0.18 -1.97 -1.64
CA PHE A 53 -1.22 -2.92 -1.25
C PHE A 53 -1.72 -2.69 0.17
N LEU A 54 -0.85 -2.66 1.17
CA LEU A 54 -1.25 -2.63 2.58
C LEU A 54 -1.79 -1.26 3.04
N MET A 55 -1.36 -0.17 2.39
CA MET A 55 -1.89 1.18 2.62
C MET A 55 -3.01 1.55 1.64
N GLY A 56 -3.31 0.66 0.68
CA GLY A 56 -4.33 0.88 -0.34
C GLY A 56 -5.76 0.83 0.21
N PRO A 57 -6.72 1.44 -0.51
CA PRO A 57 -8.12 1.46 -0.11
C PRO A 57 -8.74 0.06 -0.02
N GLU A 58 -8.24 -0.91 -0.78
CA GLU A 58 -8.72 -2.30 -0.76
C GLU A 58 -8.41 -2.99 0.57
N SER A 59 -7.18 -2.85 1.08
CA SER A 59 -6.79 -3.39 2.39
C SER A 59 -7.55 -2.71 3.53
N TYR A 60 -7.73 -1.39 3.46
CA TYR A 60 -8.51 -0.65 4.43
C TYR A 60 -9.99 -1.08 4.42
N GLY A 61 -10.59 -1.20 3.23
CA GLY A 61 -11.97 -1.66 3.07
C GLY A 61 -12.18 -3.05 3.67
N ALA A 62 -11.32 -4.00 3.31
CA ALA A 62 -11.41 -5.37 3.78
C ALA A 62 -11.29 -5.47 5.32
N LEU A 63 -10.36 -4.74 5.95
CA LEU A 63 -10.14 -4.85 7.39
C LEU A 63 -11.11 -4.01 8.22
N VAL A 64 -11.28 -2.73 7.85
CA VAL A 64 -12.01 -1.77 8.68
C VAL A 64 -13.50 -1.76 8.35
N LEU A 65 -13.85 -1.79 7.06
CA LEU A 65 -15.25 -1.70 6.65
C LEU A 65 -15.93 -3.07 6.68
N ASP A 66 -15.26 -4.11 6.20
CA ASP A 66 -15.87 -5.44 6.06
C ASP A 66 -15.63 -6.34 7.27
N ALA A 67 -14.39 -6.42 7.79
CA ALA A 67 -14.06 -7.26 8.94
C ALA A 67 -14.33 -6.59 10.32
N GLY A 68 -14.79 -5.34 10.33
CA GLY A 68 -15.23 -4.64 11.55
C GLY A 68 -14.09 -4.17 12.46
N TRP A 69 -12.86 -4.09 11.96
CA TRP A 69 -11.78 -3.49 12.73
C TRP A 69 -12.03 -2.00 12.94
N THR A 70 -11.63 -1.48 14.09
CA THR A 70 -11.52 -0.04 14.25
C THR A 70 -10.42 0.52 13.35
N GLN A 71 -10.55 1.78 12.93
CA GLN A 71 -9.49 2.48 12.18
C GLN A 71 -8.12 2.37 12.88
N ARG A 72 -8.09 2.47 14.22
CA ARG A 72 -6.86 2.35 15.01
C ARG A 72 -6.23 0.97 14.86
N GLN A 73 -7.02 -0.10 14.96
CA GLN A 73 -6.53 -1.46 14.77
C GLN A 73 -5.94 -1.66 13.37
N GLY A 74 -6.63 -1.15 12.33
CA GLY A 74 -6.12 -1.20 10.96
C GLY A 74 -4.78 -0.48 10.79
N VAL A 75 -4.67 0.75 11.28
CA VAL A 75 -3.43 1.54 11.19
C VAL A 75 -2.28 0.87 11.96
N THR A 76 -2.52 0.43 13.19
CA THR A 76 -1.52 -0.23 14.03
C THR A 76 -0.99 -1.49 13.34
N TRP A 77 -1.89 -2.38 12.91
CA TRP A 77 -1.52 -3.63 12.27
C TRP A 77 -0.79 -3.40 10.94
N THR A 78 -1.26 -2.47 10.11
CA THR A 78 -0.59 -2.14 8.84
C THR A 78 0.83 -1.63 9.09
N ALA A 79 1.03 -0.76 10.08
CA ALA A 79 2.34 -0.25 10.44
C ALA A 79 3.29 -1.34 10.95
N GLU A 80 2.81 -2.21 11.85
CA GLU A 80 3.58 -3.34 12.38
C GLU A 80 3.94 -4.35 11.27
N THR A 81 2.96 -4.70 10.43
CA THR A 81 3.14 -5.63 9.31
C THR A 81 4.15 -5.08 8.30
N LEU A 82 4.03 -3.81 7.92
CA LEU A 82 5.01 -3.16 7.05
C LEU A 82 6.39 -3.07 7.70
N GLY A 83 6.47 -2.76 8.98
CA GLY A 83 7.73 -2.74 9.73
C GLY A 83 8.48 -4.06 9.59
N SER A 84 7.81 -5.17 9.89
CA SER A 84 8.43 -6.50 9.76
C SER A 84 8.70 -6.89 8.31
N GLN A 85 7.75 -6.68 7.39
CA GLN A 85 7.92 -7.09 5.99
C GLN A 85 8.95 -6.27 5.23
N LEU A 86 9.23 -5.03 5.64
CA LEU A 86 10.21 -4.18 5.00
C LEU A 86 11.59 -4.29 5.63
N PHE A 87 11.70 -4.44 6.96
CA PHE A 87 12.97 -4.27 7.66
C PHE A 87 13.44 -5.50 8.46
N GLY A 88 12.58 -6.52 8.64
CA GLY A 88 12.87 -7.73 9.42
C GLY A 88 12.28 -7.65 10.81
#